data_AF-R8MYM2-F1
#
_entry.id   AF-R8MYM2-F1
#
_cell.length_a   1.000
_cell.length_b   1.000
_cell.length_c   1.000
_cell.angle_alpha   90.00
_cell.angle_beta   90.00
_cell.angle_gamma   90.00
#
_symmetry.space_group_name_H-M   'P 1'
#
loop_
_entity.id
_entity.type
_entity.pdbx_description
1 polymer ?
#
loop_
_entity_poly.entity_id
_entity_poly.type
_entity_poly.pdbx_seq_one_letter_code
_entity_poly.pdbx_strand_id
1 'polypeptide(L)'
;MYNSNYDNWYRLNDKLISDIEKAINGEYSAISCYAKLANMAPNQVEQKQILEIRNDEIRHFHHFVQIYTNLTGRQPKPQITENCPNTYLQGLEFAIQDEQKTVDFYLEISDEAADASMKELLRRIAADEQNHAVWFLYYFVKSK
;
A
#
# COMPACT_ATOMS: atom_id res chain seq x y z
N MET A 1 11.89 -25.78 -30.83
CA MET A 1 11.60 -25.51 -29.41
C MET A 1 11.99 -24.08 -29.09
N TYR A 2 11.12 -23.10 -29.37
CA TYR A 2 11.38 -21.66 -29.16
C TYR A 2 10.20 -20.94 -28.47
N ASN A 3 9.25 -21.69 -27.88
CA ASN A 3 8.02 -21.13 -27.30
C ASN A 3 8.06 -20.96 -25.76
N SER A 4 8.99 -21.57 -25.04
CA SER A 4 8.94 -21.59 -23.57
C SER A 4 9.27 -20.25 -22.91
N ASN A 5 10.11 -19.41 -23.54
CA ASN A 5 10.55 -18.14 -22.94
C ASN A 5 9.57 -16.99 -23.18
N TYR A 6 8.84 -17.03 -24.29
CA TYR A 6 7.83 -16.00 -24.61
C TYR A 6 6.62 -16.17 -23.69
N ASP A 7 6.09 -17.38 -23.54
CA ASP A 7 4.96 -17.68 -22.66
C ASP A 7 5.25 -17.34 -21.19
N ASN A 8 6.48 -17.57 -20.72
CA ASN A 8 6.90 -17.20 -19.36
C ASN A 8 6.98 -15.68 -19.17
N TRP A 9 7.44 -14.93 -20.17
CA TRP A 9 7.54 -13.47 -20.10
C TRP A 9 6.16 -12.80 -20.05
N TYR A 10 5.20 -13.28 -20.84
CA TYR A 10 3.81 -12.77 -20.76
C TYR A 10 3.17 -13.06 -19.41
N ARG A 11 3.33 -14.28 -18.88
CA ARG A 11 2.77 -14.64 -17.56
C ARG A 11 3.36 -13.82 -16.41
N LEU A 12 4.66 -13.52 -16.47
CA LEU A 12 5.33 -12.67 -15.47
C LEU A 12 4.81 -11.22 -15.53
N ASN A 13 4.60 -10.69 -16.74
CA ASN A 13 4.02 -9.35 -16.91
C ASN A 13 2.56 -9.29 -16.44
N ASP A 14 1.74 -10.31 -16.72
CA ASP A 14 0.35 -10.36 -16.29
C ASP A 14 0.24 -10.41 -14.76
N LYS A 15 1.10 -11.20 -14.09
CA LYS A 15 1.18 -11.23 -12.62
C LYS A 15 1.57 -9.86 -12.06
N LEU A 16 2.65 -9.25 -12.57
CA LEU A 16 3.11 -7.95 -12.10
C LEU A 16 2.01 -6.89 -12.27
N ILE A 17 1.33 -6.85 -13.41
CA ILE A 17 0.23 -5.90 -13.65
C ILE A 17 -0.89 -6.11 -12.62
N SER A 18 -1.28 -7.35 -12.35
CA SER A 18 -2.29 -7.69 -11.33
C SER A 18 -1.84 -7.28 -9.93
N ASP A 19 -0.58 -7.49 -9.58
CA ASP A 19 -0.05 -7.14 -8.26
C ASP A 19 0.01 -5.62 -8.07
N ILE A 20 0.41 -4.87 -9.10
CA ILE A 20 0.41 -3.41 -9.08
C ILE A 20 -1.03 -2.88 -9.02
N GLU A 21 -1.99 -3.48 -9.73
CA GLU A 21 -3.41 -3.10 -9.61
C GLU A 21 -3.94 -3.35 -8.19
N LYS A 22 -3.54 -4.46 -7.57
CA LYS A 22 -3.87 -4.74 -6.17
C LYS A 22 -3.26 -3.70 -5.22
N ALA A 23 -1.99 -3.33 -5.41
CA ALA A 23 -1.33 -2.27 -4.64
C ALA A 23 -2.09 -0.94 -4.75
N ILE A 24 -2.46 -0.52 -5.97
CA ILE A 24 -3.25 0.70 -6.21
C ILE A 24 -4.55 0.70 -5.40
N ASN A 25 -5.25 -0.44 -5.35
CA ASN A 25 -6.51 -0.56 -4.61
C ASN A 25 -6.30 -0.60 -3.08
N GLY A 26 -5.21 -1.20 -2.62
CA GLY A 26 -4.79 -1.20 -1.21
C GLY A 26 -4.52 0.22 -0.73
N GLU A 27 -3.59 0.91 -1.37
CA GLU A 27 -3.24 2.31 -1.11
C GLU A 27 -4.46 3.22 -1.14
N TYR A 28 -5.33 3.07 -2.14
CA TYR A 28 -6.55 3.87 -2.24
C TYR A 28 -7.51 3.63 -1.07
N SER A 29 -7.57 2.39 -0.57
CA SER A 29 -8.35 2.03 0.62
C SER A 29 -7.73 2.60 1.89
N ALA A 30 -6.40 2.53 2.04
CA ALA A 30 -5.63 3.10 3.14
C ALA A 30 -5.80 4.63 3.23
N ILE A 31 -5.66 5.36 2.11
CA ILE A 31 -5.89 6.82 2.02
C ILE A 31 -7.27 7.21 2.57
N SER A 32 -8.30 6.44 2.20
CA SER A 32 -9.68 6.64 2.66
C SER A 32 -9.81 6.33 4.15
N CYS A 33 -9.23 5.22 4.61
CA CYS A 33 -9.30 4.81 6.01
C CYS A 33 -8.58 5.79 6.93
N TYR A 34 -7.40 6.25 6.56
CA TYR A 34 -6.58 7.11 7.41
C TYR A 34 -7.13 8.54 7.48
N ALA A 35 -7.84 8.98 6.44
CA ALA A 35 -8.66 10.20 6.52
C ALA A 35 -9.73 10.07 7.61
N LYS A 36 -10.40 8.91 7.68
CA LYS A 36 -11.42 8.63 8.69
C LYS A 36 -10.82 8.52 10.09
N LEU A 37 -9.68 7.82 10.25
CA LEU A 37 -8.97 7.71 11.53
C LEU A 37 -8.49 9.07 12.05
N ALA A 38 -7.95 9.93 11.18
CA ALA A 38 -7.53 11.27 11.57
C ALA A 38 -8.69 12.11 12.14
N ASN A 39 -9.92 11.92 11.63
CA ASN A 39 -11.11 12.58 12.17
C ASN A 39 -11.57 12.02 13.53
N MET A 40 -11.19 10.78 13.83
CA MET A 40 -11.53 10.09 15.08
C MET A 40 -10.44 10.21 16.15
N ALA A 41 -9.27 10.74 15.80
CA ALA A 41 -8.12 10.83 16.69
C ALA A 41 -8.45 11.68 17.94
N PRO A 42 -8.03 11.23 19.14
CA PRO A 42 -8.42 11.84 20.42
C PRO A 42 -7.73 13.18 20.68
N ASN A 43 -6.64 13.50 19.96
CA ASN A 43 -5.91 14.74 20.10
C ASN A 43 -5.21 15.14 18.79
N GLN A 44 -4.77 16.41 18.74
CA GLN A 44 -4.17 17.00 17.55
C GLN A 44 -2.82 16.37 17.16
N VAL A 45 -2.06 15.84 18.12
CA VAL A 45 -0.76 15.21 17.84
C VAL A 45 -0.97 13.92 17.05
N GLU A 46 -1.87 13.06 17.52
CA GLU A 46 -2.23 11.81 16.83
C GLU A 46 -2.90 12.08 15.49
N GLN A 47 -3.82 13.05 15.44
CA GLN A 47 -4.43 13.48 14.18
C GLN A 47 -3.37 13.89 13.15
N LYS A 48 -2.40 14.72 13.57
CA LYS A 48 -1.35 15.20 12.67
C LYS A 48 -0.49 14.04 12.14
N GLN A 49 -0.09 13.12 13.01
CA GLN A 49 0.70 11.96 12.59
C GLN A 49 -0.06 11.06 11.61
N ILE A 50 -1.35 10.80 11.87
CA ILE A 50 -2.18 10.00 10.95
C ILE A 50 -2.36 10.71 9.60
N LEU A 51 -2.45 12.05 9.58
CA LEU A 51 -2.49 12.81 8.33
C LEU A 51 -1.15 12.80 7.59
N GLU A 52 -0.02 12.75 8.30
CA GLU A 52 1.30 12.56 7.70
C GLU A 52 1.38 11.18 7.04
N ILE A 53 1.02 10.10 7.75
CA ILE A 53 0.94 8.74 7.19
C ILE A 53 0.05 8.73 5.94
N ARG A 54 -1.16 9.30 6.02
CA ARG A 54 -2.06 9.40 4.86
C ARG A 54 -1.42 10.09 3.65
N ASN A 55 -0.57 11.09 3.86
CA ASN A 55 0.11 11.76 2.75
C ASN A 55 1.21 10.89 2.14
N ASP A 56 1.74 9.92 2.89
CA ASP A 56 2.71 8.94 2.43
C ASP A 56 1.99 7.93 1.51
N GLU A 57 0.85 7.39 1.95
CA GLU A 57 -0.05 6.55 1.12
C GLU A 57 -0.42 7.22 -0.22
N ILE A 58 -0.70 8.53 -0.22
CA ILE A 58 -0.99 9.27 -1.47
C ILE A 58 0.20 9.24 -2.42
N ARG A 59 1.42 9.35 -1.91
CA ARG A 59 2.64 9.29 -2.74
C ARG A 59 2.86 7.89 -3.27
N HIS A 60 2.71 6.88 -2.41
CA HIS A 60 2.81 5.47 -2.80
C HIS A 60 1.79 5.11 -3.87
N PHE A 61 0.50 5.46 -3.68
CA PHE A 61 -0.54 5.35 -4.69
C PHE A 61 -0.12 5.95 -6.04
N HIS A 62 0.41 7.17 -6.05
CA HIS A 62 0.85 7.81 -7.30
C HIS A 62 2.01 7.08 -7.97
N HIS A 63 2.95 6.54 -7.18
CA HIS A 63 4.01 5.69 -7.71
C HIS A 63 3.46 4.43 -8.38
N PHE A 64 2.52 3.72 -7.75
CA PHE A 64 1.90 2.54 -8.35
C PHE A 64 1.07 2.87 -9.59
N VAL A 65 0.33 3.97 -9.60
CA VAL A 65 -0.39 4.46 -10.79
C VAL A 65 0.58 4.71 -11.95
N GLN A 66 1.74 5.31 -11.67
CA GLN A 66 2.77 5.55 -12.69
C GLN A 66 3.33 4.23 -13.23
N ILE A 67 3.64 3.26 -12.36
CA ILE A 67 4.11 1.93 -12.76
C ILE A 67 3.05 1.24 -13.63
N TYR A 68 1.80 1.19 -13.20
CA TYR A 68 0.70 0.57 -13.94
C TYR A 68 0.51 1.22 -15.31
N THR A 69 0.55 2.56 -15.37
CA THR A 69 0.42 3.30 -16.63
C THR A 69 1.57 2.98 -17.58
N ASN A 70 2.80 2.88 -17.07
CA ASN A 70 3.96 2.51 -17.88
C ASN A 70 3.89 1.08 -18.41
N LEU A 71 3.35 0.13 -17.61
CA LEU A 71 3.22 -1.27 -17.99
C LEU A 71 2.08 -1.51 -18.99
N THR A 72 0.94 -0.83 -18.81
CA THR A 72 -0.31 -1.14 -19.54
C THR A 72 -0.69 -0.10 -20.60
N GLY A 73 -0.10 1.10 -20.54
CA GLY A 73 -0.51 2.25 -21.35
C GLY A 73 -1.88 2.83 -20.97
N ARG A 74 -2.48 2.42 -19.85
CA ARG A 74 -3.83 2.80 -19.42
C ARG A 74 -3.81 3.37 -18.01
N GLN A 75 -4.77 4.25 -17.71
CA GLN A 75 -5.02 4.70 -16.35
C GLN A 75 -5.78 3.61 -15.57
N PRO A 76 -5.40 3.34 -14.31
CA PRO A 76 -6.12 2.40 -13.46
C PRO A 76 -7.47 2.99 -13.04
N LYS A 77 -8.36 2.13 -12.52
CA LYS A 77 -9.63 2.54 -11.90
C LYS A 77 -9.64 2.05 -10.45
N PRO A 78 -9.09 2.84 -9.51
CA PRO A 78 -8.98 2.44 -8.12
C PRO A 78 -10.35 2.11 -7.51
N GLN A 79 -10.38 1.07 -6.69
CA GLN A 79 -11.56 0.61 -5.97
C GLN A 79 -11.24 0.46 -4.49
N ILE A 80 -12.20 0.82 -3.64
CA ILE A 80 -12.13 0.49 -2.22
C ILE A 80 -12.39 -1.01 -2.08
N THR A 81 -11.38 -1.75 -1.66
CA THR A 81 -11.45 -3.20 -1.49
C THR A 81 -11.58 -3.61 -0.03
N GLU A 82 -11.20 -2.72 0.89
CA GLU A 82 -11.26 -2.96 2.32
C GLU A 82 -12.04 -1.85 3.04
N ASN A 83 -12.88 -2.25 4.00
CA ASN A 83 -13.74 -1.31 4.72
C ASN A 83 -13.11 -0.91 6.05
N CYS A 84 -12.76 0.38 6.16
CA CYS A 84 -12.24 0.96 7.39
C CYS A 84 -13.29 0.91 8.54
N PRO A 85 -12.96 0.34 9.72
CA PRO A 85 -13.86 0.28 10.86
C PRO A 85 -14.44 1.62 11.31
N ASN A 86 -15.54 1.58 12.08
CA ASN A 86 -16.29 2.78 12.52
C ASN A 86 -15.87 3.32 13.88
N THR A 87 -14.98 2.63 14.60
CA THR A 87 -14.46 3.07 15.89
C THR A 87 -12.95 3.25 15.80
N TYR A 88 -12.42 4.19 16.58
CA TYR A 88 -10.99 4.53 16.53
C TYR A 88 -10.10 3.32 16.84
N LEU A 89 -10.39 2.60 17.94
CA LEU A 89 -9.58 1.45 18.37
C LEU A 89 -9.58 0.31 17.34
N GLN A 90 -10.74 -0.03 16.77
CA GLN A 90 -10.82 -1.06 15.73
C GLN A 90 -10.14 -0.61 14.44
N GLY A 91 -10.23 0.68 14.10
CA GLY A 91 -9.56 1.21 12.92
C GLY A 91 -8.04 1.22 13.06
N LEU A 92 -7.52 1.48 14.27
CA LEU A 92 -6.09 1.33 14.56
C LEU A 92 -5.64 -0.13 14.43
N GLU A 93 -6.40 -1.09 14.99
CA GLU A 93 -6.09 -2.52 14.84
C GLU A 93 -6.09 -2.96 13.37
N PHE A 94 -7.09 -2.50 12.61
CA PHE A 94 -7.17 -2.72 11.17
C PHE A 94 -5.95 -2.16 10.45
N ALA A 95 -5.60 -0.90 10.68
CA ALA A 95 -4.45 -0.25 10.05
C ALA A 95 -3.14 -0.99 10.33
N ILE A 96 -2.90 -1.44 11.57
CA ILE A 96 -1.70 -2.24 11.90
C ILE A 96 -1.64 -3.51 11.03
N GLN A 97 -2.75 -4.22 10.90
CA GLN A 97 -2.78 -5.48 10.14
C GLN A 97 -2.68 -5.25 8.63
N ASP A 98 -3.26 -4.16 8.14
CA ASP A 98 -3.18 -3.73 6.74
C ASP A 98 -1.72 -3.44 6.39
N GLU A 99 -1.10 -2.51 7.12
CA GLU A 99 0.30 -2.12 6.91
C GLU A 99 1.27 -3.31 6.98
N GLN A 100 1.13 -4.19 7.98
CA GLN A 100 1.99 -5.36 8.11
C GLN A 100 1.89 -6.31 6.91
N LYS A 101 0.69 -6.51 6.34
CA LYS A 101 0.51 -7.33 5.14
C LYS A 101 1.04 -6.62 3.90
N THR A 102 0.93 -5.30 3.85
CA THR A 102 1.43 -4.47 2.76
C THR A 102 2.95 -4.51 2.69
N VAL A 103 3.65 -4.50 3.84
CA VAL A 103 5.11 -4.72 3.92
C VAL A 103 5.50 -6.02 3.22
N ASP A 104 4.89 -7.14 3.62
CA ASP A 104 5.19 -8.46 3.04
C ASP A 104 4.92 -8.45 1.53
N PHE A 105 3.77 -7.91 1.11
CA PHE A 105 3.36 -7.87 -0.28
C PHE A 105 4.31 -7.04 -1.16
N TYR A 106 4.76 -5.87 -0.70
CA TYR A 106 5.66 -5.02 -1.48
C TYR A 106 7.08 -5.58 -1.55
N LEU A 107 7.53 -6.30 -0.52
CA LEU A 107 8.78 -7.04 -0.57
C LEU A 107 8.70 -8.20 -1.57
N GLU A 108 7.58 -8.94 -1.62
CA GLU A 108 7.36 -10.00 -2.61
C GLU A 108 7.43 -9.47 -4.05
N ILE A 109 6.74 -8.37 -4.35
CA ILE A 109 6.81 -7.74 -5.69
C ILE A 109 8.23 -7.26 -5.99
N SER A 110 8.94 -6.71 -5.00
CA SER A 110 10.32 -6.24 -5.15
C SER A 110 11.29 -7.36 -5.51
N ASP A 111 11.13 -8.53 -4.89
CA ASP A 111 12.01 -9.66 -5.15
C ASP A 111 11.79 -10.22 -6.57
N GLU A 112 10.55 -10.22 -7.05
CA GLU A 112 10.17 -10.67 -8.40
C GLU A 112 10.47 -9.64 -9.51
N ALA A 113 10.55 -8.36 -9.18
CA ALA A 113 10.83 -7.30 -10.15
C ALA A 113 12.14 -7.56 -10.92
N ALA A 114 12.19 -7.23 -12.20
CA ALA A 114 13.45 -7.31 -12.98
C ALA A 114 14.24 -5.98 -12.94
N ASP A 115 13.52 -4.86 -12.85
CA ASP A 115 14.10 -3.52 -12.90
C ASP A 115 14.61 -3.08 -11.52
N ALA A 116 15.89 -2.67 -11.45
CA ALA A 116 16.53 -2.30 -10.19
C ALA A 116 15.92 -1.05 -9.54
N SER A 117 15.41 -0.11 -10.34
CA SER A 117 14.78 1.10 -9.81
C SER A 117 13.43 0.78 -9.17
N MET A 118 12.65 -0.12 -9.79
CA MET A 118 11.41 -0.63 -9.22
C MET A 118 11.65 -1.41 -7.93
N LYS A 119 12.72 -2.21 -7.86
CA LYS A 119 13.12 -2.91 -6.62
C LYS A 119 13.33 -1.96 -5.46
N GLU A 120 14.17 -0.95 -5.66
CA GLU A 120 14.51 0.01 -4.62
C GLU A 120 13.28 0.82 -4.21
N LEU A 121 12.46 1.24 -5.17
CA LEU A 121 11.21 1.94 -4.87
C LEU A 121 10.28 1.10 -3.98
N LEU A 122 10.02 -0.16 -4.34
CA LEU A 122 9.14 -1.04 -3.55
C LEU A 122 9.70 -1.31 -2.15
N ARG A 123 11.03 -1.45 -2.01
CA ARG A 123 11.68 -1.60 -0.69
C ARG A 123 11.57 -0.35 0.17
N ARG A 124 11.61 0.84 -0.45
CA ARG A 124 11.39 2.11 0.25
C ARG A 124 9.96 2.23 0.74
N ILE A 125 8.98 1.93 -0.12
CA ILE A 125 7.56 1.94 0.24
C ILE A 125 7.31 0.94 1.38
N ALA A 126 7.80 -0.30 1.28
CA ALA A 126 7.68 -1.28 2.37
C ALA A 126 8.31 -0.82 3.70
N ALA A 127 9.39 -0.04 3.66
CA ALA A 127 9.99 0.52 4.88
C ALA A 127 9.13 1.63 5.49
N ASP A 128 8.44 2.42 4.67
CA ASP A 128 7.47 3.42 5.11
C ASP A 128 6.27 2.71 5.77
N GLU A 129 5.70 1.66 5.15
CA GLU A 129 4.58 0.89 5.74
C GLU A 129 4.93 0.25 7.07
N GLN A 130 6.15 -0.27 7.19
CA GLN A 130 6.64 -0.80 8.46
C GLN A 130 6.68 0.29 9.54
N ASN A 131 7.02 1.54 9.18
CA ASN A 131 6.97 2.68 10.09
C ASN A 131 5.53 3.04 10.47
N HIS A 132 4.62 3.04 9.49
CA HIS A 132 3.20 3.30 9.68
C HIS A 132 2.58 2.28 10.67
N ALA A 133 2.84 0.99 10.46
CA ALA A 133 2.40 -0.08 11.37
C ALA A 133 2.84 0.16 12.82
N VAL A 134 4.08 0.63 13.02
CA VAL A 134 4.63 0.93 14.36
C VAL A 134 3.90 2.11 15.00
N TRP A 135 3.59 3.17 14.25
CA TRP A 135 2.80 4.29 14.76
C TRP A 135 1.38 3.88 15.15
N PHE A 136 0.69 3.13 14.29
CA PHE A 136 -0.65 2.63 14.61
C PHE A 136 -0.62 1.68 15.82
N LEU A 137 0.41 0.84 15.95
CA LEU A 137 0.61 -0.01 17.13
C LEU A 137 0.79 0.82 18.40
N TYR A 138 1.60 1.87 18.35
CA TYR A 138 1.78 2.78 19.47
C TYR A 138 0.46 3.40 19.91
N TYR A 139 -0.35 3.92 18.98
CA TYR A 139 -1.66 4.50 19.30
C TYR A 139 -2.68 3.47 19.77
N PHE A 140 -2.64 2.24 19.24
CA PHE A 140 -3.50 1.15 19.69
C PHE A 140 -3.21 0.77 21.15
N VAL A 141 -1.93 0.61 21.49
CA VAL A 141 -1.51 0.31 22.88
C VAL A 141 -1.86 1.45 23.82
N LYS A 142 -1.73 2.71 23.38
CA LYS A 142 -2.08 3.89 24.17
C LYS A 142 -3.60 4.04 24.39
N SER A 143 -4.41 3.58 23.45
CA SER A 143 -5.88 3.73 23.46
C SER A 143 -6.61 2.57 24.15
N LYS A 144 -5.88 1.53 24.57
CA LYS A 144 -6.38 0.35 25.28
C LYS A 144 -6.20 0.50 26.78
#